data_AF-N8Q641-F1
#
_entry.id   AF-N8Q641-F1
#
_cell.length_a   1.000
_cell.length_b   1.000
_cell.length_c   1.000
_cell.angle_alpha   90.00
_cell.angle_beta   90.00
_cell.angle_gamma   90.00
#
_symmetry.space_group_name_H-M   'P 1'
#
loop_
_entity.id
_entity.type
_entity.pdbx_description
1 polymer ?
#
loop_
_entity_poly.entity_id
_entity_poly.type
_entity_poly.pdbx_seq_one_letter_code
_entity_poly.pdbx_strand_id
1 'polypeptide(L)'
;MEQILSQLLKHIDAIAREKNRDVLFVHFDHYVHPDRDANSVRQMLIGWLEQQGIVYMPCLGVDQTVHSEIYLGGLYLDVPFDLHHKTYQKLSGYLEDEQGNMKIKGIQFFVLSLGLALELESEWDKLACSGLRC
;
A
#
# COMPACT_ATOMS: atom_id res chain seq x y z
N MET A 1 -6.28 -20.16 11.21
CA MET A 1 -7.30 -20.09 10.13
C MET A 1 -8.01 -18.75 10.26
N GLU A 2 -7.34 -17.67 9.87
CA GLU A 2 -8.07 -16.45 9.53
C GLU A 2 -8.57 -16.63 8.11
N GLN A 3 -9.90 -16.74 7.98
CA GLN A 3 -10.58 -16.59 6.72
C GLN A 3 -10.14 -15.24 6.15
N ILE A 4 -9.29 -15.26 5.12
CA ILE A 4 -9.22 -14.18 4.13
C ILE A 4 -10.59 -14.23 3.44
N LEU A 5 -11.55 -13.64 4.13
CA LEU A 5 -12.98 -13.73 3.89
C LEU A 5 -13.28 -12.98 2.60
N SER A 6 -13.21 -13.66 1.45
CA SER A 6 -13.94 -13.36 0.20
C SER A 6 -13.93 -11.91 -0.33
N GLN A 7 -13.15 -11.01 0.27
CA GLN A 7 -12.95 -9.64 -0.16
C GLN A 7 -11.72 -9.69 -1.05
N LEU A 8 -11.95 -9.57 -2.35
CA LEU A 8 -10.89 -9.25 -3.30
C LEU A 8 -10.12 -8.07 -2.71
N LEU A 9 -8.83 -8.27 -2.40
CA LEU A 9 -8.00 -7.19 -1.87
C LEU A 9 -8.02 -6.05 -2.88
N LYS A 10 -8.21 -4.83 -2.40
CA LYS A 10 -8.21 -3.66 -3.30
C LYS A 10 -6.78 -3.32 -3.69
N HIS A 11 -6.62 -2.90 -4.93
CA HIS A 11 -5.38 -2.27 -5.37
C HIS A 11 -5.27 -0.87 -4.78
N ILE A 12 -4.04 -0.44 -4.52
CA ILE A 12 -3.76 0.86 -3.92
C ILE A 12 -4.27 2.03 -4.77
N ASP A 13 -4.26 1.92 -6.10
CA ASP A 13 -4.79 2.93 -7.02
C ASP A 13 -6.33 3.02 -6.97
N ALA A 14 -7.03 1.91 -6.79
CA ALA A 14 -8.47 1.92 -6.55
C ALA A 14 -8.80 2.60 -5.21
N ILE A 15 -8.00 2.35 -4.17
CA ILE A 15 -8.15 3.00 -2.86
C ILE A 15 -7.92 4.52 -2.97
N ALA A 16 -6.92 4.96 -3.74
CA ALA A 16 -6.66 6.37 -3.99
C ALA A 16 -7.84 7.08 -4.65
N ARG A 17 -8.42 6.45 -5.68
CA ARG A 17 -9.63 6.94 -6.38
C ARG A 17 -10.84 7.01 -5.45
N GLU A 18 -11.09 5.97 -4.67
CA GLU A 18 -12.22 5.94 -3.71
C GLU A 18 -12.11 7.01 -2.63
N LYS A 19 -10.89 7.23 -2.09
CA LYS A 19 -10.63 8.25 -1.06
C LYS A 19 -10.50 9.65 -1.66
N ASN A 20 -10.37 9.76 -2.99
CA ASN A 20 -10.14 10.99 -3.74
C ASN A 20 -8.99 11.83 -3.17
N ARG A 21 -7.86 11.17 -2.88
CA ARG A 21 -6.64 11.79 -2.32
C ARG A 21 -5.42 10.91 -2.55
N ASP A 22 -4.25 11.49 -2.30
CA ASP A 22 -3.00 10.75 -2.23
C ASP A 22 -3.03 9.75 -1.06
N VAL A 23 -2.45 8.57 -1.30
CA VAL A 23 -2.48 7.45 -0.36
C VAL A 23 -1.10 6.93 -0.06
N LEU A 24 -0.95 6.41 1.15
CA LEU A 24 0.30 5.87 1.66
C LEU A 24 0.21 4.34 1.65
N PHE A 25 1.26 3.71 1.13
CA PHE A 25 1.35 2.25 1.15
C PHE A 25 2.75 1.77 1.48
N VAL A 26 2.81 0.58 2.06
CA VAL A 26 4.04 -0.10 2.42
C VAL A 26 4.11 -1.43 1.68
N HIS A 27 5.28 -1.69 1.09
CA HIS A 27 5.64 -2.94 0.47
C HIS A 27 6.78 -3.62 1.23
N PHE A 28 6.84 -4.95 1.17
CA PHE A 28 7.85 -5.76 1.85
C PHE A 28 8.62 -6.61 0.85
N ASP A 29 9.95 -6.49 0.84
CA ASP A 29 10.81 -7.20 -0.11
C ASP A 29 10.72 -8.73 0.04
N HIS A 30 10.50 -9.20 1.28
CA HIS A 30 10.44 -10.62 1.63
C HIS A 30 9.17 -10.89 2.43
N TYR A 31 8.05 -11.01 1.74
CA TYR A 31 6.81 -11.45 2.38
C TYR A 31 6.76 -12.97 2.49
N VAL A 32 6.71 -13.46 3.74
CA VAL A 32 6.34 -14.82 4.06
C VAL A 32 5.00 -14.77 4.79
N HIS A 33 4.07 -15.63 4.40
CA HIS A 33 2.72 -15.65 4.99
C HIS A 33 2.81 -15.67 6.53
N PRO A 34 1.99 -14.85 7.24
CA PRO A 34 2.13 -14.63 8.68
C PRO A 34 2.06 -15.90 9.53
N ASP A 35 1.39 -16.96 9.04
CA ASP A 35 1.36 -18.28 9.70
C ASP A 35 2.74 -18.94 9.84
N ARG A 36 3.76 -18.41 9.17
CA ARG A 36 5.12 -18.97 9.14
C ARG A 36 6.15 -18.11 9.88
N ASP A 37 5.88 -16.83 10.16
CA ASP A 37 6.84 -15.95 10.86
C ASP A 37 6.16 -14.78 11.59
N ALA A 38 5.92 -15.00 12.89
CA ALA A 38 5.39 -13.99 13.81
C ALA A 38 6.40 -12.87 14.12
N ASN A 39 7.70 -13.06 13.82
CA ASN A 39 8.75 -12.06 14.03
C ASN A 39 9.14 -11.33 12.73
N SER A 40 8.31 -11.47 11.69
CA SER A 40 8.56 -10.79 10.43
C SER A 40 8.51 -9.27 10.57
N VAL A 41 9.27 -8.58 9.72
CA VAL A 41 9.30 -7.11 9.66
C VAL A 41 7.91 -6.50 9.51
N ARG A 42 7.01 -7.20 8.81
CA ARG A 42 5.59 -6.82 8.70
C ARG A 42 4.86 -6.81 10.04
N GLN A 43 5.05 -7.83 10.88
CA GLN A 43 4.41 -7.89 12.19
C GLN A 43 4.96 -6.81 13.14
N MET A 44 6.27 -6.53 13.07
CA MET A 44 6.86 -5.41 13.81
C MET A 44 6.25 -4.07 13.39
N LEU A 45 6.04 -3.83 12.09
CA LEU A 45 5.37 -2.62 11.61
C LEU A 45 3.91 -2.56 12.07
N ILE A 46 3.16 -3.65 11.93
CA ILE A 46 1.76 -3.71 12.37
C ILE A 46 1.63 -3.38 13.86
N GLY A 47 2.44 -4.02 14.70
CA GLY A 47 2.42 -3.74 16.14
C GLY A 47 2.75 -2.28 16.46
N TRP A 48 3.68 -1.67 15.70
CA TRP A 48 3.96 -0.24 15.85
C TRP A 48 2.77 0.64 15.40
N LEU A 49 2.12 0.32 14.28
CA LEU A 49 0.94 1.04 13.78
C LEU A 49 -0.21 1.00 14.79
N GLU A 50 -0.49 -0.18 15.36
CA GLU A 50 -1.49 -0.37 16.41
C GLU A 50 -1.19 0.47 17.65
N GLN A 51 0.07 0.49 18.11
CA GLN A 51 0.51 1.32 19.23
C GLN A 51 0.35 2.82 18.97
N GLN A 52 0.50 3.26 17.72
CA GLN A 52 0.30 4.66 17.34
C GLN A 52 -1.17 4.99 17.03
N GLY A 53 -2.08 4.01 17.04
CA GLY A 53 -3.48 4.18 16.65
C GLY A 53 -3.65 4.50 15.16
N ILE A 54 -2.73 4.05 14.31
CA ILE A 54 -2.81 4.24 12.86
C ILE A 54 -3.61 3.10 12.25
N VAL A 55 -4.69 3.45 11.55
CA VAL A 55 -5.52 2.47 10.84
C VAL A 55 -4.80 2.01 9.57
N TYR A 56 -4.80 0.71 9.32
CA TYR A 56 -4.21 0.09 8.14
C TYR A 56 -5.13 -0.98 7.57
N MET A 57 -4.95 -1.30 6.28
CA MET A 57 -5.62 -2.45 5.65
C MET A 57 -4.69 -3.18 4.68
N PRO A 58 -4.78 -4.51 4.56
CA PRO A 58 -4.13 -5.26 3.48
C PRO A 58 -4.57 -4.73 2.11
N CYS A 59 -3.61 -4.53 1.20
CA CYS A 59 -3.91 -4.12 -0.17
C CYS A 59 -2.95 -4.77 -1.17
N LEU A 60 -3.36 -4.78 -2.43
CA LEU A 60 -2.50 -5.14 -3.56
C LEU A 60 -1.71 -3.92 -4.02
N GLY A 61 -0.61 -4.19 -4.72
CA GLY A 61 0.13 -3.15 -5.42
C GLY A 61 -0.69 -2.55 -6.58
N VAL A 62 -0.08 -1.67 -7.35
CA VAL A 62 -0.73 -1.07 -8.53
C VAL A 62 -1.13 -2.16 -9.52
N ASP A 63 -2.35 -2.05 -10.07
CA ASP A 63 -2.98 -3.01 -10.99
C ASP A 63 -2.38 -3.08 -12.42
N GLN A 64 -1.09 -2.77 -12.55
CA GLN A 64 -0.34 -2.83 -13.81
C GLN A 64 0.92 -3.69 -13.73
N THR A 65 1.20 -4.26 -12.57
CA THR A 65 2.37 -5.13 -12.38
C THR A 65 1.98 -6.58 -12.66
N VAL A 66 2.89 -7.38 -13.22
CA VAL A 66 2.69 -8.84 -13.48
C VAL A 66 2.34 -9.62 -12.19
N HIS A 67 2.56 -9.00 -11.03
CA HIS A 67 2.26 -9.54 -9.70
C HIS A 67 1.04 -8.88 -9.05
N SER A 68 0.23 -8.11 -9.79
CA SER A 68 -0.87 -7.32 -9.22
C SER A 68 -1.91 -8.19 -8.51
N GLU A 69 -2.11 -9.43 -8.97
CA GLU A 69 -3.08 -10.37 -8.39
C GLU A 69 -2.53 -11.20 -7.22
N ILE A 70 -1.21 -11.18 -6.96
CA ILE A 70 -0.59 -11.95 -5.88
C ILE A 70 -0.44 -11.05 -4.66
N TYR A 71 -0.99 -11.48 -3.52
CA TYR A 71 -0.80 -10.76 -2.27
C TYR A 71 0.64 -10.90 -1.75
N LEU A 72 1.42 -9.82 -1.85
CA LEU A 72 2.80 -9.72 -1.38
C LEU A 72 2.93 -9.05 0.00
N GLY A 73 1.88 -9.12 0.83
CA GLY A 73 1.93 -8.60 2.20
C GLY A 73 1.73 -7.08 2.33
N GLY A 74 1.46 -6.38 1.23
CA GLY A 74 1.30 -4.92 1.17
C GLY A 74 0.22 -4.39 2.12
N LEU A 75 0.45 -3.17 2.62
CA LEU A 75 -0.44 -2.48 3.55
C LEU A 75 -0.72 -1.05 3.06
N TYR A 76 -1.99 -0.69 2.96
CA TYR A 76 -2.42 0.70 2.92
C TYR A 76 -2.47 1.27 4.34
N LEU A 77 -2.08 2.53 4.48
CA LEU A 77 -2.15 3.28 5.74
C LEU A 77 -3.16 4.42 5.60
N ASP A 78 -4.15 4.49 6.49
CA ASP A 78 -5.23 5.49 6.42
C ASP A 78 -4.78 6.86 6.99
N VAL A 79 -3.66 7.35 6.48
CA VAL A 79 -3.06 8.63 6.86
C VAL A 79 -2.95 9.48 5.60
N PRO A 80 -3.45 10.73 5.60
CA PRO A 80 -3.27 11.62 4.46
C PRO A 80 -1.78 11.90 4.26
N PHE A 81 -1.33 11.91 3.00
CA PHE A 81 -0.03 12.47 2.67
C PHE A 81 -0.10 14.01 2.80
N ASP A 82 0.46 14.52 3.90
CA ASP A 82 0.54 15.95 4.20
C ASP A 82 1.73 16.19 5.13
N LEU A 83 2.69 17.00 4.69
CA LEU A 83 3.92 17.31 5.42
C LEU A 83 3.66 18.03 6.75
N HIS A 84 2.51 18.65 6.94
CA HIS A 84 2.09 19.30 8.18
C HIS A 84 1.24 18.39 9.07
N HIS A 85 0.84 17.22 8.57
CA HIS A 85 0.02 16.29 9.32
C HIS A 85 0.85 15.50 10.33
N LYS A 86 0.55 15.67 11.62
CA LYS A 86 1.34 15.11 12.73
C LYS A 86 1.49 13.58 12.66
N THR A 87 0.45 12.86 12.24
CA THR A 87 0.52 11.41 12.09
C THR A 87 1.41 11.01 10.93
N TYR A 88 1.42 11.79 9.84
CA TYR A 88 2.29 11.55 8.70
C TYR A 88 3.75 11.79 9.10
N GLN A 89 4.05 12.90 9.78
CA GLN A 89 5.39 13.20 10.28
C GLN A 89 5.94 12.10 11.20
N LYS A 90 5.10 11.56 12.10
CA LYS A 90 5.48 10.43 12.96
C LYS A 90 5.76 9.16 12.16
N LEU A 91 4.91 8.86 11.18
CA LEU A 91 5.03 7.68 10.32
C LEU A 91 6.30 7.76 9.46
N SER A 92 6.48 8.85 8.72
CA SER A 92 7.68 9.11 7.93
C SER A 92 8.92 9.12 8.82
N GLY A 93 8.90 9.79 9.98
CA GLY A 93 10.02 9.80 10.92
C GLY A 93 10.36 8.43 11.53
N TYR A 94 9.43 7.47 11.56
CA TYR A 94 9.69 6.09 11.97
C TYR A 94 10.30 5.26 10.84
N LEU A 95 9.79 5.43 9.62
CA LEU A 95 10.18 4.62 8.45
C LEU A 95 11.41 5.16 7.72
N GLU A 96 11.62 6.46 7.73
CA GLU A 96 12.60 7.18 6.90
C GLU A 96 13.56 8.00 7.77
N ASP A 97 14.80 8.14 7.33
CA ASP A 97 15.77 9.07 7.91
C ASP A 97 15.62 10.50 7.36
N GLU A 98 16.45 11.43 7.85
CA GLU A 98 16.42 12.83 7.41
C GLU A 98 16.78 13.02 5.93
N GLN A 99 17.36 12.00 5.30
CA GLN A 99 17.71 11.98 3.88
C GLN A 99 16.65 11.26 3.02
N GLY A 100 15.59 10.74 3.63
CA GLY A 100 14.53 9.98 2.96
C GLY A 100 14.88 8.50 2.71
N ASN A 101 15.97 7.98 3.29
CA ASN A 101 16.29 6.55 3.17
C ASN A 101 15.48 5.73 4.18
N MET A 102 15.13 4.50 3.82
CA MET A 102 14.44 3.59 4.72
C MET A 102 15.32 3.18 5.90
N LYS A 103 14.84 3.43 7.13
CA LYS A 103 15.47 3.01 8.39
C LYS A 103 15.38 1.50 8.61
N ILE A 104 14.28 0.89 8.15
CA ILE A 104 13.97 -0.51 8.39
C ILE A 104 14.21 -1.31 7.11
N LYS A 105 15.17 -2.23 7.15
CA LYS A 105 15.48 -3.10 6.01
C LYS A 105 14.30 -4.00 5.67
N GLY A 106 14.02 -4.16 4.38
CA GLY A 106 12.91 -4.98 3.88
C GLY A 106 11.55 -4.27 3.88
N ILE A 107 11.51 -2.98 4.24
CA ILE A 107 10.34 -2.12 4.09
C ILE A 107 10.61 -1.13 2.96
N GLN A 108 9.63 -0.96 2.10
CA GLN A 108 9.57 0.14 1.15
C GLN A 108 8.31 0.96 1.43
N PHE A 109 8.46 2.28 1.56
CA PHE A 109 7.36 3.20 1.83
C PHE A 109 7.13 4.09 0.62
N PHE A 110 5.88 4.20 0.21
CA PHE A 110 5.51 4.87 -1.02
C PHE A 110 4.28 5.75 -0.84
N VAL A 111 4.25 6.82 -1.64
CA VAL A 111 3.09 7.68 -1.84
C VAL A 111 2.59 7.43 -3.24
N LEU A 112 1.32 7.05 -3.37
CA LEU A 112 0.64 7.03 -4.66
C LEU A 112 -0.21 8.29 -4.76
N SER A 113 0.10 9.15 -5.73
CA SER A 113 -0.70 10.35 -5.96
C SER A 113 -2.04 10.00 -6.59
N LEU A 114 -3.08 10.78 -6.27
CA LEU A 114 -4.38 10.67 -6.92
C LEU A 114 -4.26 10.86 -8.44
N GLY A 115 -3.40 11.79 -8.87
CA GLY A 115 -3.14 12.04 -10.29
C GLY A 115 -2.68 10.78 -11.02
N LEU A 116 -1.69 10.08 -10.46
CA LEU A 116 -1.21 8.82 -11.02
C LEU A 116 -2.32 7.75 -10.99
N ALA A 117 -3.09 7.65 -9.90
CA ALA A 117 -4.19 6.70 -9.81
C ALA A 117 -5.26 6.90 -10.92
N LEU A 118 -5.56 8.16 -11.26
CA LEU A 118 -6.49 8.51 -12.35
C LEU A 118 -5.89 8.24 -13.74
N GLU A 119 -4.59 8.49 -13.93
CA GLU A 119 -3.89 8.15 -15.17
C GLU A 119 -3.91 6.63 -15.43
N LEU A 120 -3.68 5.82 -14.40
CA LEU A 120 -3.70 4.36 -14.48
C LEU A 120 -5.08 3.83 -14.88
N GLU A 121 -6.16 4.43 -14.38
CA GLU A 121 -7.54 4.13 -14.77
C GLU A 121 -7.80 4.48 -16.25
N SER A 122 -7.36 5.66 -16.69
CA SER A 122 -7.55 6.10 -18.08
C SER A 122 -6.81 5.20 -19.09
N GLU A 123 -5.60 4.73 -18.75
CA GLU A 123 -4.87 3.76 -19.59
C GLU A 123 -5.61 2.42 -19.69
N TRP A 124 -6.25 1.99 -18.59
CA TRP A 124 -7.11 0.80 -18.59
C TRP A 124 -8.32 0.96 -19.51
N ASP A 125 -9.00 2.11 -19.47
CA ASP A 125 -10.13 2.39 -20.37
C ASP A 125 -9.71 2.37 -21.85
N LYS A 126 -8.53 2.91 -22.16
CA LYS A 126 -7.97 2.87 -23.52
C LYS A 126 -7.64 1.45 -23.97
N LEU A 127 -7.03 0.64 -23.10
CA LEU A 127 -6.73 -0.76 -23.39
C LEU A 127 -8.02 -1.58 -23.57
N ALA A 128 -9.00 -1.40 -22.70
CA ALA A 128 -10.31 -2.03 -22.79
C ALA A 128 -11.07 -1.64 -24.08
N CYS A 129 -10.98 -0.38 -24.52
CA CYS A 129 -11.54 0.07 -25.80
C CYS A 129 -10.72 -0.35 -27.02
N SER A 130 -9.41 -0.64 -26.88
CA SER A 130 -8.54 -1.12 -27.96
C SER A 130 -8.68 -2.62 -28.24
N GLY A 131 -9.35 -3.36 -27.35
CA GLY A 131 -9.76 -4.74 -27.56
C GLY A 131 -10.97 -4.85 -28.48
N LEU A 132 -10.70 -5.05 -29.79
CA LEU A 132 -11.61 -5.50 -30.85
C LEU A 132 -13.03 -5.93 -30.41
N ARG A 133 -14.02 -5.10 -30.76
CA ARG A 133 -15.27 -5.58 -31.38
C ARG A 133 -15.42 -4.90 -32.74
N CYS A 134 -14.78 -5.51 -33.73
CA CYS A 134 -15.26 -5.52 -35.12
C CYS A 134 -16.19 -6.73 -35.26
#